data_AF-A0A0P0XII5-F1
#
_entry.id   AF-A0A0P0XII5-F1
#
_cell.length_a   1.000
_cell.length_b   1.000
_cell.length_c   1.000
_cell.angle_alpha   90.00
_cell.angle_beta   90.00
_cell.angle_gamma   90.00
#
_symmetry.space_group_name_H-M   'P 1'
#
loop_
_entity.id
_entity.type
_entity.pdbx_description
1 polymer ?
#
loop_
_entity_poly.entity_id
_entity_poly.type
_entity_poly.pdbx_seq_one_letter_code
_entity_poly.pdbx_strand_id
1 'polypeptide(L)'
;VRPHWEALALQSEYVELVAVNDSFITTEYMVTLDLAKGVYAKFIDWDEQMFDRETCTPAHSANTAISEDLGQVEYVLSDRTGTLTENIMIFRRCCMSDTLYGENNGDALKVACQMLIHEC
;
A
#
# COMPACT_ATOMS: atom_id res chain seq x y z
N VAL A 1 29.12 55.06 30.43
CA VAL A 1 28.75 53.67 30.76
C VAL A 1 27.46 53.39 30.03
N ARG A 2 27.47 52.62 28.94
CA ARG A 2 26.20 52.21 28.30
C ARG A 2 25.41 51.39 29.32
N PRO A 3 24.15 51.71 29.57
CA PRO A 3 23.38 51.01 30.57
C PRO A 3 23.18 49.54 30.14
N HIS A 4 23.31 48.62 31.10
CA HIS A 4 23.21 47.17 30.86
C HIS A 4 21.91 46.75 30.13
N TRP A 5 20.82 47.51 30.29
CA TRP A 5 19.56 47.23 29.60
C TRP A 5 19.64 47.38 28.07
N GLU A 6 20.56 48.17 27.50
CA GLU A 6 20.76 48.24 26.05
C GLU A 6 21.36 46.93 25.50
N ALA A 7 22.25 46.29 26.25
CA ALA A 7 22.81 44.99 25.86
C ALA A 7 21.78 43.87 25.97
N LEU A 8 20.93 43.90 27.00
CA LEU A 8 19.80 42.97 27.13
C LEU A 8 18.76 43.16 26.03
N ALA A 9 18.47 44.41 25.63
CA ALA A 9 17.53 44.70 24.54
C ALA A 9 18.03 44.16 23.19
N LEU A 10 19.32 44.34 22.88
CA LEU A 10 19.92 43.73 21.68
C LEU A 10 19.93 42.20 21.75
N GLN A 11 20.16 41.64 22.95
CA GLN A 11 20.12 40.19 23.15
C GLN A 11 18.70 39.63 22.98
N SER A 12 17.67 40.32 23.48
CA SER A 12 16.27 39.91 23.29
C SER A 12 15.85 40.02 21.83
N GLU A 13 16.20 41.11 21.14
CA GLU A 13 15.91 41.28 19.71
C GLU A 13 16.57 40.18 18.86
N TYR A 14 17.82 39.81 19.17
CA TYR A 14 18.50 38.71 18.49
C TYR A 14 17.82 37.35 18.73
N VAL A 15 17.40 37.06 19.97
CA VAL A 15 16.67 35.82 20.29
C VAL A 15 15.32 35.78 19.58
N GLU A 16 14.59 36.90 19.53
CA GLU A 16 13.33 37.02 18.78
C GLU A 16 13.54 36.79 17.28
N LEU A 17 14.57 37.41 16.70
CA LEU A 17 14.91 37.24 15.28
C LEU A 17 15.22 35.76 14.94
N VAL A 18 16.04 35.09 15.76
CA VAL A 18 16.38 33.67 15.56
C VAL A 18 15.13 32.79 15.72
N ALA A 19 14.32 33.02 16.76
CA ALA A 19 13.11 32.23 16.99
C ALA A 19 12.09 32.34 15.85
N VAL A 20 11.91 33.55 15.29
CA VAL A 20 11.03 33.78 14.13
C VAL A 20 11.55 33.06 12.89
N ASN A 21 12.86 33.17 12.59
CA ASN A 21 13.46 32.52 11.43
C ASN A 21 13.40 30.98 11.51
N ASP A 22 13.74 30.40 12.67
CA ASP A 22 13.71 28.94 12.85
C ASP A 22 12.28 28.38 12.74
N SER A 23 11.29 29.08 13.31
CA SER A 23 9.88 28.70 13.22
C SER A 23 9.34 28.79 11.78
N PHE A 24 9.81 29.78 11.02
CA PHE A 24 9.45 29.96 9.61
C PHE A 24 9.99 28.81 8.75
N ILE A 25 11.30 28.49 8.87
CA ILE A 25 11.95 27.41 8.11
C ILE A 25 11.27 26.06 8.38
N THR A 26 10.99 25.75 9.65
CA THR A 26 10.33 24.49 10.02
C THR A 26 8.92 24.39 9.45
N THR A 27 8.15 25.48 9.48
CA THR A 27 6.79 25.50 8.94
C THR A 27 6.77 25.30 7.41
N GLU A 28 7.60 26.03 6.67
CA GLU A 28 7.65 25.91 5.21
C GLU A 28 8.05 24.51 4.73
N TYR A 29 9.04 23.91 5.39
CA TYR A 29 9.47 22.55 5.08
C TYR A 29 8.37 21.52 5.34
N MET A 30 7.69 21.60 6.49
CA MET A 30 6.60 20.68 6.83
C MET A 30 5.44 20.77 5.82
N VAL A 31 5.03 21.99 5.46
CA VAL A 31 3.99 22.21 4.45
C VAL A 31 4.39 21.63 3.08
N THR A 32 5.65 21.79 2.69
CA THR A 32 6.17 21.24 1.42
C THR A 32 6.19 19.71 1.43
N LEU A 33 6.60 19.10 2.53
CA LEU A 33 6.63 17.65 2.70
C LEU A 33 5.22 17.04 2.69
N ASP A 34 4.27 17.68 3.37
CA ASP A 34 2.86 17.27 3.37
C ASP A 34 2.23 17.41 1.97
N LEU A 35 2.57 18.47 1.24
CA LEU A 35 2.13 18.64 -0.16
C LEU A 35 2.69 17.54 -1.05
N ALA A 36 3.98 17.22 -0.93
CA ALA A 36 4.61 16.15 -1.70
C ALA A 36 3.94 14.79 -1.44
N LYS A 37 3.68 14.46 -0.17
CA LYS A 37 2.93 13.26 0.26
C LYS A 37 1.53 13.21 -0.37
N GLY A 38 0.82 14.35 -0.38
CA GLY A 38 -0.48 14.46 -1.03
C GLY A 38 -0.43 14.21 -2.55
N VAL A 39 0.61 14.70 -3.23
CA VAL A 39 0.82 14.47 -4.67
C VAL A 39 1.09 12.99 -4.96
N TYR A 40 1.94 12.33 -4.18
CA TYR A 40 2.20 10.89 -4.36
C TYR A 40 0.96 10.04 -4.13
N ALA A 41 0.17 10.34 -3.10
CA ALA A 41 -1.10 9.64 -2.87
C ALA A 41 -2.07 9.79 -4.06
N LYS A 42 -2.12 10.97 -4.69
CA LYS A 42 -2.92 11.20 -5.90
C LYS A 42 -2.41 10.43 -7.11
N PHE A 43 -1.09 10.27 -7.25
CA PHE A 43 -0.53 9.42 -8.31
C PHE A 43 -0.90 7.95 -8.13
N ILE A 44 -0.94 7.44 -6.89
CA ILE A 44 -1.40 6.07 -6.61
C ILE A 44 -2.90 5.93 -6.93
N ASP A 45 -3.73 6.90 -6.54
CA ASP A 45 -5.16 6.89 -6.85
C ASP A 45 -5.47 6.88 -8.36
N TRP A 46 -4.59 7.47 -9.17
CA TRP A 46 -4.74 7.58 -10.64
C TRP A 46 -4.03 6.47 -11.43
N ASP A 47 -3.37 5.53 -10.76
CA ASP A 47 -2.68 4.45 -11.45
C ASP A 47 -3.66 3.44 -12.06
N GLU A 48 -3.73 3.40 -13.40
CA GLU A 48 -4.57 2.46 -14.14
C GLU A 48 -4.12 1.00 -13.98
N GLN A 49 -2.85 0.75 -13.62
CA GLN A 49 -2.33 -0.61 -13.43
C GLN A 49 -2.82 -1.25 -12.13
N MET A 50 -3.16 -0.43 -11.12
CA MET A 50 -3.69 -0.89 -9.84
C MET A 50 -5.23 -0.88 -9.80
N PHE A 51 -5.89 -0.72 -10.94
CA PHE A 51 -7.35 -0.76 -11.05
C PHE A 51 -7.83 -2.21 -11.18
N ASP A 52 -8.59 -2.69 -10.20
CA ASP A 52 -9.24 -3.99 -10.31
C ASP A 52 -10.47 -3.91 -11.22
N ARG A 53 -10.42 -4.64 -12.34
CA ARG A 53 -11.49 -4.68 -13.35
C ARG A 53 -12.68 -5.53 -12.91
N GLU A 54 -12.49 -6.50 -12.03
CA GLU A 54 -13.58 -7.40 -11.62
C GLU A 54 -14.53 -6.71 -10.64
N THR A 55 -13.98 -5.99 -9.67
CA THR A 55 -14.76 -5.25 -8.67
C THR A 55 -14.96 -3.76 -9.00
N CYS A 56 -14.36 -3.26 -10.09
CA CYS A 56 -14.35 -1.85 -10.48
C CYS A 56 -13.79 -0.92 -9.39
N THR A 57 -12.85 -1.40 -8.57
CA THR A 57 -12.24 -0.60 -7.50
C THR A 57 -10.86 -0.09 -7.93
N PRO A 58 -10.64 1.24 -7.95
CA PRO A 58 -9.30 1.79 -8.10
C PRO A 58 -8.48 1.56 -6.82
N ALA A 59 -7.16 1.61 -6.94
CA ALA A 59 -6.31 1.80 -5.78
C ALA A 59 -6.71 3.09 -5.06
N HIS A 60 -6.81 3.03 -3.74
CA HIS A 60 -7.16 4.19 -2.94
C HIS A 60 -6.18 4.34 -1.78
N SER A 61 -5.48 5.46 -1.76
CA SER A 61 -4.62 5.84 -0.64
C SER A 61 -5.46 6.56 0.42
N ALA A 62 -5.86 5.83 1.47
CA ALA A 62 -6.63 6.40 2.59
C ALA A 62 -5.81 7.35 3.47
N ASN A 63 -4.47 7.26 3.43
CA ASN A 63 -3.58 8.09 4.21
C ASN A 63 -2.37 8.53 3.37
N THR A 64 -2.23 9.84 3.18
CA THR A 64 -1.16 10.44 2.37
C THR A 64 0.22 10.26 3.00
N ALA A 65 0.32 10.02 4.31
CA ALA A 65 1.59 9.86 4.99
C ALA A 65 2.27 8.51 4.72
N ILE A 66 1.51 7.47 4.36
CA ILE A 66 2.01 6.08 4.27
C ILE A 66 2.78 5.83 2.95
N SER A 67 2.68 6.73 1.96
CA SER A 67 3.33 6.54 0.66
C SER A 67 4.85 6.40 0.74
N GLU A 68 5.51 7.01 1.74
CA GLU A 68 6.96 6.84 1.96
C GLU A 68 7.29 5.53 2.69
N ASP A 69 6.47 5.15 3.66
CA ASP A 69 6.64 3.93 4.45
C ASP A 69 6.51 2.68 3.57
N LEU A 70 5.63 2.72 2.55
CA LEU A 70 5.49 1.65 1.56
C LEU A 70 6.81 1.31 0.85
N GLY A 71 7.69 2.29 0.66
CA GLY A 71 9.01 2.08 0.04
C GLY A 71 10.04 1.41 0.97
N GLN A 72 9.75 1.30 2.26
CA GLN A 72 10.64 0.76 3.29
C GLN A 72 10.12 -0.57 3.89
N VAL A 73 9.04 -1.12 3.36
CA VAL A 73 8.46 -2.37 3.87
C VAL A 73 9.39 -3.55 3.58
N GLU A 74 9.92 -4.17 4.62
CA GLU A 74 10.75 -5.39 4.51
C GLU A 74 9.95 -6.70 4.63
N TYR A 75 8.82 -6.67 5.35
CA TYR A 75 8.02 -7.86 5.66
C TYR A 75 6.56 -7.64 5.28
N VAL A 76 5.99 -8.59 4.54
CA VAL A 76 4.56 -8.61 4.19
C VAL A 76 3.89 -9.74 4.96
N LEU A 77 2.98 -9.36 5.86
CA LEU A 77 2.14 -10.30 6.61
C LEU A 77 0.83 -10.47 5.86
N SER A 78 0.68 -11.59 5.15
CA SER A 78 -0.53 -11.90 4.38
C SER A 78 -1.45 -12.86 5.15
N ASP A 79 -2.75 -12.55 5.16
CA ASP A 79 -3.76 -13.52 5.63
C ASP A 79 -3.99 -14.61 4.57
N ARG A 80 -4.40 -15.81 5.01
CA ARG A 80 -4.61 -16.94 4.12
C ARG A 80 -5.91 -16.81 3.33
N THR A 81 -7.03 -16.62 4.03
CA THR A 81 -8.37 -16.66 3.43
C THR A 81 -8.82 -15.24 3.08
N GLY A 82 -9.19 -14.99 1.84
CA GLY A 82 -9.62 -13.65 1.40
C GLY A 82 -8.47 -12.73 0.94
N THR A 83 -7.20 -13.10 1.15
CA THR A 83 -6.04 -12.45 0.52
C THR A 83 -5.32 -13.37 -0.45
N LEU A 84 -4.80 -14.52 0.01
CA LEU A 84 -4.06 -15.45 -0.85
C LEU A 84 -4.97 -16.41 -1.62
N THR A 85 -6.09 -16.81 -1.01
CA THR A 85 -7.05 -17.70 -1.63
C THR A 85 -8.41 -17.02 -1.73
N GLU A 86 -8.99 -17.06 -2.93
CA GLU A 86 -10.43 -16.89 -3.10
C GLU A 86 -11.16 -18.01 -2.36
N ASN A 87 -12.35 -17.72 -1.82
CA ASN A 87 -13.18 -18.73 -1.15
C ASN A 87 -13.91 -19.62 -2.18
N ILE A 88 -13.15 -20.19 -3.12
CA ILE A 88 -13.62 -21.03 -4.21
C ILE A 88 -12.76 -22.29 -4.25
N MET A 89 -13.38 -23.43 -4.06
CA MET A 89 -12.72 -24.73 -4.11
C MET A 89 -13.03 -25.40 -5.45
N ILE A 90 -12.00 -25.58 -6.28
CA ILE A 90 -12.12 -26.21 -7.60
C ILE A 90 -11.56 -27.62 -7.54
N PHE A 91 -12.36 -28.59 -7.95
CA PHE A 91 -11.92 -29.97 -8.07
C PHE A 91 -11.00 -30.13 -9.29
N ARG A 92 -9.69 -30.25 -9.04
CA ARG A 92 -8.68 -30.30 -10.11
C ARG A 92 -8.27 -31.70 -10.53
N ARG A 93 -8.21 -32.66 -9.60
CA ARG A 93 -7.74 -34.03 -9.87
C ARG A 93 -8.35 -35.04 -8.91
N CYS A 94 -8.51 -36.27 -9.37
CA CYS A 94 -8.74 -37.45 -8.54
C CYS A 94 -7.86 -38.61 -8.95
N CYS A 95 -7.66 -39.56 -8.04
CA CYS A 95 -7.02 -40.83 -8.33
C CYS A 95 -8.05 -41.95 -8.11
N MET A 96 -8.21 -42.85 -9.07
CA MET A 96 -9.01 -44.07 -8.93
C MET A 96 -8.25 -45.24 -9.54
N SER A 97 -8.12 -46.34 -8.78
CA SER A 97 -7.43 -47.58 -9.20
C SER A 97 -6.06 -47.33 -9.86
N ASP A 98 -5.18 -46.62 -9.15
CA ASP A 98 -3.82 -46.22 -9.60
C ASP A 98 -3.77 -45.32 -10.84
N THR A 99 -4.91 -44.81 -11.31
CA THR A 99 -4.99 -43.88 -12.43
C THR A 99 -5.31 -42.48 -11.92
N LEU A 100 -4.45 -41.51 -12.26
CA LEU A 100 -4.62 -40.09 -11.96
C LEU A 100 -5.42 -39.41 -13.07
N TYR A 101 -6.54 -38.81 -12.70
CA TYR A 101 -7.46 -38.08 -13.56
C TYR A 101 -7.41 -36.60 -13.23
N GLY A 102 -7.41 -35.75 -14.26
CA GLY A 102 -7.35 -34.30 -14.16
C GLY A 102 -6.04 -33.73 -14.70
N GLU A 103 -6.16 -32.74 -15.58
CA GLU A 103 -5.04 -32.10 -16.26
C GLU A 103 -4.42 -31.02 -15.36
N ASN A 104 -3.13 -30.70 -15.57
CA ASN A 104 -2.45 -29.70 -14.75
C ASN A 104 -3.11 -28.31 -14.77
N ASN A 105 -3.90 -28.04 -15.81
CA ASN A 105 -4.44 -26.71 -16.11
C ASN A 105 -5.96 -26.68 -16.35
N GLY A 106 -6.69 -27.75 -15.99
CA GLY A 106 -8.12 -27.88 -16.31
C GLY A 106 -8.96 -28.47 -15.16
N ASP A 107 -10.24 -28.12 -15.16
CA ASP A 107 -11.22 -28.65 -14.20
C ASP A 107 -11.39 -30.16 -14.40
N ALA A 108 -11.12 -30.97 -13.36
CA ALA A 108 -11.27 -32.43 -13.44
C ALA A 108 -12.71 -32.88 -13.74
N LEU A 109 -13.69 -31.97 -13.68
CA LEU A 109 -15.08 -32.26 -13.99
C LEU A 109 -15.26 -32.82 -15.42
N LYS A 110 -14.47 -32.34 -16.40
CA LYS A 110 -14.56 -32.84 -17.79
C LYS A 110 -14.09 -34.30 -17.89
N VAL A 111 -13.05 -34.66 -17.13
CA VAL A 111 -12.51 -36.03 -17.12
C VAL A 111 -13.42 -36.95 -16.32
N ALA A 112 -14.01 -36.48 -15.22
CA ALA A 112 -14.97 -37.26 -14.43
C ALA A 112 -16.24 -37.64 -15.22
N CYS A 113 -16.78 -36.73 -16.05
CA CYS A 113 -17.88 -37.09 -16.96
C CYS A 113 -17.47 -38.15 -17.98
N GLN A 114 -16.22 -38.12 -18.46
CA GLN A 114 -15.74 -39.13 -19.41
C GLN A 114 -15.50 -40.49 -18.75
N MET A 115 -15.11 -40.52 -17.48
CA MET A 115 -15.04 -41.77 -16.69
C MET A 115 -16.42 -42.43 -16.54
N LEU A 116 -17.45 -41.64 -16.21
CA LEU A 116 -18.81 -42.16 -16.02
C LEU A 116 -19.44 -42.69 -17.32
N ILE A 117 -19.06 -42.16 -18.48
CA ILE A 117 -19.60 -42.59 -19.78
C ILE A 117 -18.91 -43.86 -20.31
N HIS A 118 -17.68 -44.17 -19.87
CA HIS A 118 -16.94 -45.35 -20.35
C HIS A 118 -17.04 -46.57 -19.43
N GLU A 119 -17.62 -46.42 -18.22
CA GLU A 119 -17.92 -47.52 -17.29
C GLU A 119 -19.39 -48.01 -17.34
N CYS A 120 -20.26 -47.39 -18.17
CA CYS A 120 -21.59 -47.91 -18.53
C CYS A 120 -21.54 -48.64 -19.88
#